data_AF-A0A6L4YST4-F1
#
_entry.id   AF-A0A6L4YST4-F1
#
_cell.length_a   1.000
_cell.length_b   1.000
_cell.length_c   1.000
_cell.angle_alpha   90.00
_cell.angle_beta   90.00
_cell.angle_gamma   90.00
#
_symmetry.space_group_name_H-M   'P 1'
#
loop_
_entity.id
_entity.type
_entity.pdbx_description
1 polymer ?
#
loop_
_entity_poly.entity_id
_entity_poly.type
_entity_poly.pdbx_seq_one_letter_code
_entity_poly.pdbx_strand_id
1 'polypeptide(L)' 'NSNVYLNNHYVGTTDDRGSLLLQKIPMGVYLIVIVRIGYRDWDKEIEIGQGATTVEARLDQVKEPTN' A
#
# COMPACT_ATOMS: atom_id res chain seq x y z
N ASN A 1 -5.53 -0.83 10.61
CA ASN A 1 -5.33 0.07 9.45
C ASN A 1 -3.88 0.00 9.01
N SER A 2 -3.58 0.19 7.72
CA SER A 2 -2.23 0.12 7.14
C SER A 2 -1.85 1.45 6.52
N ASN A 3 -0.62 1.92 6.72
CA ASN A 3 -0.10 3.14 6.09
C ASN A 3 0.35 2.82 4.67
N VAL A 4 0.02 3.70 3.73
CA VAL A 4 0.34 3.56 2.31
C VAL A 4 1.22 4.72 1.87
N TYR A 5 2.26 4.39 1.11
CA TYR A 5 3.23 5.33 0.56
C TYR A 5 3.34 5.12 -0.95
N LEU A 6 3.51 6.21 -1.70
CA LEU A 6 3.88 6.20 -3.13
C LEU A 6 5.24 6.89 -3.29
N ASN A 7 6.23 6.21 -3.84
CA ASN A 7 7.60 6.73 -3.97
C ASN A 7 8.13 7.33 -2.65
N ASN A 8 7.95 6.59 -1.55
CA ASN A 8 8.29 6.99 -0.18
C ASN A 8 7.50 8.19 0.39
N HIS A 9 6.54 8.75 -0.35
CA HIS A 9 5.64 9.80 0.15
C HIS A 9 4.38 9.18 0.76
N TYR A 10 4.06 9.55 1.99
CA TYR A 10 2.83 9.08 2.66
C TYR A 10 1.59 9.62 1.96
N VAL A 11 0.67 8.75 1.57
CA VAL A 11 -0.55 9.13 0.83
C VAL A 11 -1.84 8.88 1.61
N GLY A 12 -1.79 8.08 2.67
CA GLY A 12 -2.93 7.84 3.54
C GLY A 12 -2.82 6.52 4.30
N THR A 13 -3.87 6.24 5.07
CA THR A 13 -4.04 4.98 5.78
C THR A 13 -5.31 4.29 5.27
N THR A 14 -5.29 2.97 5.12
CA THR A 14 -6.49 2.20 4.80
C THR A 14 -7.57 2.37 5.87
N ASP A 15 -8.82 2.25 5.48
CA ASP A 15 -9.96 2.15 6.39
C ASP A 15 -9.96 0.82 7.17
N ASP A 16 -10.99 0.63 8.00
CA ASP A 16 -11.17 -0.56 8.84
C ASP A 16 -11.46 -1.83 8.02
N ARG A 17 -11.81 -1.68 6.74
CA ARG A 17 -12.01 -2.76 5.78
C ARG A 17 -10.73 -3.03 4.96
N GLY A 18 -9.64 -2.32 5.21
CA GLY A 18 -8.37 -2.47 4.51
C GLY A 18 -8.33 -1.79 3.14
N SER A 19 -9.25 -0.87 2.85
CA SER A 19 -9.34 -0.16 1.57
C SER A 19 -8.84 1.28 1.67
N LEU A 20 -8.20 1.78 0.62
CA LEU A 20 -7.82 3.20 0.48
C LEU A 20 -8.10 3.65 -0.96
N LEU A 21 -8.88 4.72 -1.12
CA LEU A 21 -9.13 5.35 -2.41
C LEU A 21 -8.28 6.61 -2.55
N LEU A 22 -7.39 6.63 -3.53
CA LEU A 22 -6.63 7.81 -3.93
C LEU A 22 -7.21 8.37 -5.22
N GLN A 23 -7.36 9.69 -5.30
CA GLN A 23 -7.91 10.37 -6.47
C GLN A 23 -6.90 11.39 -7.00
N LYS A 24 -7.00 11.71 -8.30
CA LYS A 24 -6.16 12.70 -8.97
C LYS A 24 -4.65 12.39 -8.90
N ILE A 25 -4.29 11.11 -8.92
CA ILE A 25 -2.88 10.70 -9.05
C ILE A 25 -2.46 10.89 -10.51
N PRO A 26 -1.37 11.62 -10.78
CA PRO A 26 -0.84 11.75 -12.14
C PRO A 26 -0.48 10.39 -12.73
N MET A 27 -0.51 10.31 -14.07
CA MET A 27 -0.02 9.11 -14.75
C MET A 27 1.49 8.99 -14.56
N GLY A 28 1.97 7.76 -14.39
CA GLY A 28 3.38 7.47 -14.19
C GLY A 28 3.62 6.15 -13.46
N VAL A 29 4.89 5.85 -13.24
CA VAL A 29 5.33 4.67 -12.48
C VAL A 29 5.55 5.06 -11.02
N TYR A 30 5.01 4.24 -10.11
CA TYR A 30 5.09 4.46 -8.67
C TYR A 30 5.46 3.17 -7.95
N LEU A 31 6.38 3.28 -6.99
CA LEU A 31 6.61 2.26 -5.98
C LEU A 31 5.59 2.44 -4.86
N ILE A 32 4.66 1.52 -4.73
CA ILE A 32 3.77 1.43 -3.57
C ILE A 32 4.51 0.75 -2.44
N VAL A 33 4.43 1.31 -1.24
CA VAL A 33 4.84 0.62 0.00
C VAL A 33 3.68 0.67 0.98
N ILE A 34 3.34 -0.48 1.57
CA ILE A 34 2.30 -0.63 2.58
C ILE A 34 2.96 -1.14 3.85
N VAL A 35 2.80 -0.36 4.93
CA VAL A 35 3.38 -0.62 6.24
C VAL A 35 2.25 -0.85 7.24
N ARG A 36 2.32 -1.96 7.98
CA ARG A 36 1.38 -2.26 9.05
C ARG A 36 2.11 -2.91 10.21
N ILE A 37 1.89 -2.40 11.42
CA ILE A 37 2.49 -2.93 12.64
C ILE A 37 2.16 -4.43 12.77
N GLY A 38 3.19 -5.25 12.99
CA GLY A 38 3.09 -6.71 13.10
C GLY A 38 3.05 -7.45 11.75
N TYR A 39 3.21 -6.75 10.63
CA TYR A 39 3.26 -7.33 9.29
C TYR A 39 4.56 -6.95 8.60
N ARG A 40 4.99 -7.79 7.65
CA ARG A 40 6.12 -7.47 6.80
C ARG A 40 5.70 -6.34 5.85
N ASP A 41 6.60 -5.39 5.66
CA ASP A 41 6.41 -4.34 4.67
C ASP A 41 6.18 -4.97 3.30
N TRP A 42 5.16 -4.48 2.61
CA TRP A 42 4.81 -4.93 1.28
C TRP A 42 5.08 -3.81 0.29
N ASP A 43 5.82 -4.12 -0.76
CA ASP A 43 6.11 -3.16 -1.82
C ASP A 43 5.82 -3.74 -3.20
N LYS A 44 5.42 -2.86 -4.12
CA LYS A 44 5.15 -3.21 -5.51
C LYS A 44 5.24 -1.99 -6.41
N GLU A 45 5.97 -2.13 -7.52
CA GLU A 45 5.94 -1.14 -8.59
C GLU A 45 4.67 -1.30 -9.42
N ILE A 46 3.98 -0.19 -9.68
CA ILE A 46 2.80 -0.12 -10.55
C ILE A 46 2.92 1.03 -11.55
N GLU A 47 2.27 0.85 -12.69
CA GLU A 47 2.05 1.93 -13.65
C GLU A 47 0.61 2.42 -13.53
N ILE A 48 0.44 3.72 -13.26
CA ILE A 48 -0.85 4.39 -13.28
C ILE A 48 -1.02 4.99 -14.67
N GLY A 49 -1.89 4.37 -15.46
CA GLY A 49 -2.30 4.84 -16.79
C GLY A 49 -3.57 5.70 -16.77
N GLN A 50 -4.23 5.80 -17.92
CA GLN A 50 -5.55 6.43 -17.99
C GLN A 50 -6.61 5.55 -17.32
N GLY A 51 -7.43 6.15 -16.44
CA GLY A 51 -8.55 5.47 -15.78
C GLY A 51 -8.22 5.03 -14.36
N ALA A 52 -8.99 4.05 -13.86
CA ALA A 52 -8.84 3.53 -12.50
C ALA A 52 -7.79 2.41 -12.48
N THR A 53 -6.86 2.50 -11.52
CA THR A 53 -5.90 1.43 -11.21
C THR A 53 -6.25 0.84 -9.85
N THR A 54 -6.40 -0.48 -9.76
CA THR A 54 -6.66 -1.19 -8.51
C THR A 54 -5.48 -2.07 -8.16
N VAL A 55 -5.05 -2.00 -6.90
CA VAL A 55 -3.94 -2.78 -6.36
C VAL A 55 -4.44 -3.58 -5.16
N GLU A 56 -4.28 -4.88 -5.23
CA GLU A 56 -4.54 -5.79 -4.12
C GLU A 56 -3.21 -6.18 -3.47
N ALA A 57 -3.12 -6.01 -2.16
CA ALA A 57 -1.97 -6.40 -1.36
C ALA A 57 -2.39 -7.43 -0.31
N ARG A 58 -1.60 -8.50 -0.20
CA ARG A 58 -1.76 -9.51 0.86
C ARG A 58 -0.55 -9.38 1.77
N LEU A 59 -0.79 -8.97 3.01
CA LEU A 59 0.28 -8.75 3.99
C LEU A 59 0.56 -10.02 4.76
N ASP A 60 1.83 -10.38 4.85
CA ASP A 60 2.28 -11.50 5.67
C ASP A 60 2.55 -10.99 7.09
N GLN A 61 1.83 -11.56 8.06
CA GLN A 61 2.05 -11.23 9.47
C GLN A 61 3.45 -11.70 9.87
N VAL A 62 4.24 -10.81 10.46
CA VAL A 62 5.46 -11.22 11.16
C VAL A 62 4.96 -11.89 12.43
N LYS A 63 4.91 -13.22 12.43
CA LYS A 63 4.74 -13.95 13.67
C LYS A 63 5.89 -13.54 14.56
N GLU A 64 5.58 -13.01 15.74
CA GLU A 64 6.54 -12.87 16.83
C GLU A 64 7.34 -14.19 16.90
N PRO A 65 8.68 -14.16 17.06
CA PRO A 65 9.39 -15.38 17.41
C PRO A 65 8.75 -15.91 18.69
N THR A 66 8.02 -17.03 18.58
CA THR A 66 7.65 -17.78 19.77
C THR A 66 8.96 -18.25 20.40
N ASN A 67 9.26 -17.65 21.56
CA ASN A 67 10.23 -18.06 22.58
C ASN A 67 11.65 -17.46 22.49
#